data_AF-A0A9P6X6Q3-F1
#
_entry.id   AF-A0A9P6X6Q3-F1
#
_cell.length_a   1.000
_cell.length_b   1.000
_cell.length_c   1.000
_cell.angle_alpha   90.00
_cell.angle_beta   90.00
_cell.angle_gamma   90.00
#
_symmetry.space_group_name_H-M   'P 1'
#
loop_
_entity.id
_entity.type
_entity.pdbx_description
1 polymer ?
#
loop_
_entity_poly.entity_id
_entity_poly.type
_entity_poly.pdbx_seq_one_letter_code
_entity_poly.pdbx_strand_id
1 'polypeptide(L)'
;MPPARGTYNKIADPTLIEDQLSEMDTYFKEFRKQLRCPAYQTTTTFHRHSSSPKPPCQPQFTCTSCRKLIKAGFSFQVGSNTRLTNSLAQVPILKSMAYADDLAVFLVDPGELHALLDILALYSRASNARLNRHKILAILLSGQPQQSWQSALSSHGITQWHDRSNSTAVIYLGYPLTSANHKLSSFLDNLLLKLQQRAQMLAQRNLSILGRSLVTNTLLLGPLWYAIRVLAVPQSYLGKIRSTIIQFLARKNFPAVSFQTCQRSRKEGGLAILDPGIQHAALQLRWLQPLLLPSSDPPYYDTFISDILRHCLRLFSVSPSHILPLLLPNMRSNTIKSFGCFSSLFRTMDKIDYKIDWQAFDIRMVNELPLTQVCPYLLLPNQDFKASYWSEILIKHVHEFGMACGKFRRRSPTPTDPFRFKNKNYFRQLQLCCIQETTFFQRFKFQHNSIHMSSSVPPLPALTETDFDNIPDSLLPDGTLIASLNTKWFHPGYVYCGGIDSEEYFVWSCPFKHKIWQTIASRFFVDPARLTYSLIQLPSSSGIEVAPSLSVTYLDIIASVLLSLWQLHWKFIFEGHPFWPQEVVARATRQILKIHKENSSRSLNS
;
A
#
# COMPACT_ATOMS: atom_id res chain seq x y z
N MET A 1 -14.46 48.68 17.00
CA MET A 1 -14.66 47.64 18.03
C MET A 1 -15.42 46.47 17.40
N PRO A 2 -14.79 45.29 17.26
CA PRO A 2 -15.48 44.11 16.76
C PRO A 2 -16.33 43.45 17.87
N PRO A 3 -17.42 42.75 17.54
CA PRO A 3 -18.37 42.24 18.51
C PRO A 3 -17.79 41.10 19.36
N ALA A 4 -18.13 41.11 20.65
CA ALA A 4 -17.72 40.13 21.65
C ALA A 4 -18.19 38.71 21.30
N ARG A 5 -17.27 37.75 21.34
CA ARG A 5 -17.56 36.31 21.22
C ARG A 5 -18.36 35.85 22.45
N GLY A 6 -19.53 35.26 22.21
CA GLY A 6 -20.34 34.61 23.25
C GLY A 6 -19.62 33.44 23.94
N THR A 7 -20.04 33.16 25.16
CA THR A 7 -19.51 32.13 26.06
C THR A 7 -19.70 30.71 25.49
N TYR A 8 -18.60 29.95 25.41
CA TYR A 8 -18.63 28.51 25.14
C TYR A 8 -19.38 27.78 26.27
N ASN A 9 -20.54 27.19 25.98
CA ASN A 9 -21.16 26.23 26.89
C ASN A 9 -20.35 24.93 26.88
N LYS A 10 -19.59 24.68 27.95
CA LYS A 10 -19.00 23.36 28.22
C LYS A 10 -20.13 22.35 28.42
N ILE A 11 -20.20 21.35 27.54
CA ILE A 11 -21.08 20.19 27.67
C ILE A 11 -20.76 19.52 29.02
N ALA A 12 -21.78 19.29 29.85
CA ALA A 12 -21.63 18.61 31.12
C ALA A 12 -21.24 17.13 30.88
N ASP A 13 -20.32 16.61 31.70
CA ASP A 13 -19.93 15.20 31.64
C ASP A 13 -21.13 14.30 31.97
N PRO A 14 -21.27 13.13 31.32
CA PRO A 14 -22.41 12.24 31.54
C PRO A 14 -22.46 11.73 32.98
N THR A 15 -23.68 11.63 33.50
CA THR A 15 -23.92 11.15 34.87
C THR A 15 -23.85 9.63 34.89
N LEU A 16 -22.88 9.03 35.60
CA LEU A 16 -22.82 7.58 35.81
C LEU A 16 -24.02 7.14 36.64
N ILE A 17 -24.63 6.03 36.24
CA ILE A 17 -25.77 5.40 36.90
C ILE A 17 -25.26 4.63 38.14
N GLU A 18 -26.10 4.41 39.14
CA GLU A 18 -25.74 3.83 40.44
C GLU A 18 -25.05 2.45 40.33
N ASP A 19 -25.48 1.61 39.38
CA ASP A 19 -24.85 0.33 39.08
C ASP A 19 -23.43 0.49 38.51
N GLN A 20 -23.20 1.50 37.66
CA GLN A 20 -21.87 1.80 37.13
C GLN A 20 -20.95 2.40 38.20
N LEU A 21 -21.51 3.13 39.16
CA LEU A 21 -20.77 3.60 40.33
C LEU A 21 -20.38 2.44 41.25
N SER A 22 -21.26 1.44 41.43
CA SER A 22 -20.99 0.21 42.20
C SER A 22 -19.95 -0.69 41.52
N GLU A 23 -20.05 -0.87 40.20
CA GLU A 23 -19.10 -1.64 39.39
C GLU A 23 -17.73 -0.95 39.35
N MET A 24 -17.71 0.37 39.18
CA MET A 24 -16.49 1.17 39.27
C MET A 24 -15.87 1.07 40.68
N ASP A 25 -16.66 1.05 41.75
CA ASP A 25 -16.15 0.92 43.12
C ASP A 25 -15.56 -0.47 43.39
N THR A 26 -16.15 -1.52 42.82
CA THR A 26 -15.61 -2.89 42.86
C THR A 26 -14.31 -2.99 42.06
N TYR A 27 -14.32 -2.46 40.84
CA TYR A 27 -13.16 -2.38 39.95
C TYR A 27 -12.00 -1.59 40.57
N PHE A 28 -12.31 -0.44 41.19
CA PHE A 28 -11.31 0.41 41.82
C PHE A 28 -10.67 -0.28 43.03
N LYS A 29 -11.44 -1.03 43.83
CA LYS A 29 -10.87 -1.80 44.94
C LYS A 29 -9.86 -2.85 44.46
N GLU A 30 -10.15 -3.51 43.35
CA GLU A 30 -9.36 -4.61 42.81
C GLU A 30 -8.12 -4.12 42.02
N PHE A 31 -8.26 -3.08 41.19
CA PHE A 31 -7.23 -2.68 40.21
C PHE A 31 -6.56 -1.32 40.47
N ARG A 32 -6.91 -0.58 41.53
CA ARG A 32 -6.37 0.80 41.78
C ARG A 32 -4.84 0.93 41.80
N LYS A 33 -4.10 -0.17 41.99
CA LYS A 33 -2.62 -0.20 42.01
C LYS A 33 -2.00 -0.56 40.65
N GLN A 34 -2.80 -0.94 39.66
CA GLN A 34 -2.35 -1.49 38.37
C GLN A 34 -2.76 -0.61 37.17
N LEU A 35 -3.31 0.58 37.42
CA LEU A 35 -3.76 1.51 36.39
C LEU A 35 -2.61 2.38 35.86
N ARG A 36 -2.62 2.72 34.57
CA ARG A 36 -1.61 3.62 33.97
C ARG A 36 -2.02 5.08 34.04
N CYS A 37 -1.06 5.95 34.39
CA CYS A 37 -1.22 7.39 34.40
C CYS A 37 -1.48 7.92 32.98
N PRO A 38 -2.56 8.67 32.71
CA PRO A 38 -2.84 9.17 31.36
C PRO A 38 -1.79 10.17 30.86
N ALA A 39 -1.14 10.91 31.76
CA ALA A 39 -0.16 11.94 31.41
C ALA A 39 1.25 11.38 31.18
N TYR A 40 1.62 10.30 31.87
CA TYR A 40 2.99 9.77 31.86
C TYR A 40 3.08 8.30 31.42
N GLN A 41 1.95 7.64 31.16
CA GLN A 41 1.81 6.25 30.72
C GLN A 41 2.48 5.18 31.60
N THR A 42 2.84 5.52 32.84
CA THR A 42 3.42 4.61 33.84
C THR A 42 2.36 4.09 34.80
N THR A 43 2.53 2.87 35.31
CA THR A 43 1.63 2.29 36.32
C THR A 43 1.67 3.11 37.61
N THR A 44 0.51 3.47 38.13
CA THR A 44 0.34 4.41 39.25
C THR A 44 -0.84 4.00 40.11
N THR A 45 -0.92 4.55 41.33
CA THR A 45 -2.03 4.32 42.24
C THR A 45 -3.00 5.50 42.20
N PHE A 46 -4.29 5.23 42.30
CA PHE A 46 -5.32 6.27 42.41
C PHE A 46 -5.91 6.31 43.82
N HIS A 47 -6.19 7.52 44.33
CA HIS A 47 -6.91 7.75 45.58
C HIS A 47 -8.28 8.36 45.32
N ARG A 48 -9.30 7.86 46.03
CA ARG A 48 -10.67 8.37 45.95
C ARG A 48 -10.88 9.50 46.95
N HIS A 49 -11.57 10.54 46.52
CA HIS A 49 -12.08 11.63 47.36
C HIS A 49 -13.61 11.59 47.45
N SER A 50 -14.18 12.37 48.39
CA SER A 50 -15.62 12.57 48.50
C SER A 50 -16.23 13.18 47.23
N SER A 51 -17.53 12.99 47.05
CA SER A 51 -18.26 13.39 45.84
C SER A 51 -18.19 14.90 45.60
N SER A 52 -18.17 15.29 44.32
CA SER A 52 -18.15 16.71 43.95
C SER A 52 -19.40 17.44 44.47
N PRO A 53 -19.28 18.68 45.00
CA PRO A 53 -20.43 19.48 45.44
C PRO A 53 -21.24 20.08 44.29
N LYS A 54 -20.82 19.88 43.03
CA LYS A 54 -21.54 20.34 41.83
C LYS A 54 -22.14 19.15 41.08
N PRO A 55 -23.39 19.27 40.57
CA PRO A 55 -24.01 18.19 39.82
C PRO A 55 -23.30 17.91 38.49
N PRO A 56 -23.22 16.63 38.06
CA PRO A 56 -23.60 15.45 38.84
C PRO A 56 -22.60 15.12 39.96
N CYS A 57 -23.12 14.86 41.16
CA CYS A 57 -22.32 14.58 42.37
C CYS A 57 -21.64 13.20 42.25
N GLN A 58 -20.50 13.15 41.56
CA GLN A 58 -19.72 11.92 41.34
C GLN A 58 -18.44 11.89 42.19
N PRO A 59 -17.95 10.69 42.55
CA PRO A 59 -16.66 10.52 43.21
C PRO A 59 -15.52 10.99 42.30
N GLN A 60 -14.51 11.61 42.91
CA GLN A 60 -13.33 12.11 42.21
C GLN A 60 -12.10 11.29 42.59
N PHE A 61 -11.19 11.09 41.65
CA PHE A 61 -10.01 10.26 41.84
C PHE A 61 -8.75 11.07 41.53
N THR A 62 -7.74 10.98 42.39
CA THR A 62 -6.46 11.66 42.19
C THR A 62 -5.38 10.64 41.87
N CYS A 63 -4.68 10.85 40.76
CA CYS A 63 -3.49 10.06 40.42
C CYS A 63 -2.33 10.43 41.35
N THR A 64 -1.68 9.46 41.99
CA THR A 64 -0.53 9.75 42.87
C THR A 64 0.68 10.28 42.11
N SER A 65 0.89 9.85 40.86
CA SER A 65 2.07 10.23 40.07
C SER A 65 1.98 11.63 39.46
N CYS A 66 0.82 12.03 38.91
CA CYS A 66 0.67 13.35 38.27
C CYS A 66 -0.13 14.36 39.11
N ARG A 67 -0.66 13.94 40.26
CA ARG A 67 -1.53 14.72 41.17
C ARG A 67 -2.74 15.37 40.49
N LYS A 68 -3.06 14.98 39.25
CA LYS A 68 -4.25 15.46 38.55
C LYS A 68 -5.49 14.70 39.01
N LEU A 69 -6.56 15.48 39.16
CA LEU A 69 -7.88 15.00 39.48
C LEU A 69 -8.57 14.48 38.22
N ILE A 70 -9.11 13.27 38.30
CA ILE A 70 -9.77 12.54 37.24
C ILE A 70 -11.19 12.21 37.71
N LYS A 71 -12.17 12.46 36.83
CA LYS A 71 -13.58 12.21 37.09
C LYS A 71 -13.92 10.73 36.88
N ALA A 72 -14.92 10.24 37.60
CA ALA A 72 -15.34 8.84 37.62
C ALA A 72 -15.51 8.19 36.23
N GLY A 73 -16.18 8.88 35.29
CA GLY A 73 -16.42 8.33 33.95
C GLY A 73 -15.16 8.03 33.14
N PHE A 74 -14.09 8.81 33.32
CA PHE A 74 -12.82 8.57 32.64
C PHE A 74 -12.05 7.39 33.27
N SER A 75 -12.15 7.20 34.58
CA SER A 75 -11.52 6.08 35.28
C SER A 75 -12.11 4.72 34.88
N PHE A 76 -13.42 4.66 34.62
CA PHE A 76 -14.10 3.43 34.17
C PHE A 76 -13.64 2.95 32.79
N GLN A 77 -13.39 3.89 31.86
CA GLN A 77 -12.89 3.58 30.50
C GLN A 77 -11.46 3.05 30.48
N VAL A 78 -10.58 3.55 31.36
CA VAL A 78 -9.19 3.06 31.45
C VAL A 78 -9.16 1.61 31.92
N GLY A 79 -10.09 1.23 32.79
CA GLY A 79 -10.09 -0.09 33.41
C GLY A 79 -10.66 -1.23 32.59
N SER A 80 -11.58 -0.92 31.68
CA SER A 80 -12.21 -1.88 30.77
C SER A 80 -11.27 -2.32 29.64
N ASN A 81 -10.35 -1.46 29.21
CA ASN A 81 -9.37 -1.75 28.16
C ASN A 81 -8.34 -2.83 28.54
N THR A 82 -8.13 -3.11 29.83
CA THR A 82 -7.12 -4.08 30.29
C THR A 82 -7.58 -5.55 30.21
N ARG A 83 -8.88 -5.82 30.03
CA ARG A 83 -9.43 -7.19 29.87
C ARG A 83 -9.27 -7.76 28.45
N LEU A 84 -9.30 -6.93 27.42
CA LEU A 84 -9.39 -7.38 26.01
C LEU A 84 -8.08 -7.95 25.44
N THR A 85 -6.93 -7.71 26.08
CA THR A 85 -5.63 -8.20 25.58
C THR A 85 -5.34 -9.66 25.89
N ASN A 86 -6.11 -10.30 26.80
CA ASN A 86 -5.74 -11.61 27.33
C ASN A 86 -6.61 -12.80 26.84
N SER A 87 -7.65 -12.60 25.99
CA SER A 87 -8.59 -13.67 25.61
C SER A 87 -8.73 -14.00 24.10
N LEU A 88 -8.01 -13.33 23.19
CA LEU A 88 -8.07 -13.57 21.73
C LEU A 88 -7.01 -14.58 21.25
N ALA A 89 -6.97 -15.78 21.83
CA ALA A 89 -6.16 -16.87 21.31
C ALA A 89 -6.93 -17.65 20.21
N GLN A 90 -6.41 -17.62 18.98
CA GLN A 90 -6.58 -18.59 17.88
C GLN A 90 -7.88 -18.62 17.04
N VAL A 91 -8.21 -17.53 16.33
CA VAL A 91 -8.86 -17.66 15.00
C VAL A 91 -7.78 -17.40 13.94
N PRO A 92 -7.54 -18.31 12.97
CA PRO A 92 -6.55 -18.07 11.93
C PRO A 92 -6.97 -16.86 11.09
N ILE A 93 -6.10 -15.87 11.00
CA ILE A 93 -6.33 -14.65 10.23
C ILE A 93 -6.15 -14.98 8.75
N LEU A 94 -7.26 -15.28 8.05
CA LEU A 94 -7.26 -15.50 6.61
C LEU A 94 -7.09 -14.18 5.86
N LYS A 95 -6.10 -14.12 4.96
CA LYS A 95 -5.85 -12.95 4.09
C LYS A 95 -6.61 -13.12 2.78
N SER A 96 -7.35 -12.10 2.35
CA SER A 96 -8.10 -12.15 1.09
C SER A 96 -8.03 -10.84 0.30
N MET A 97 -8.24 -10.96 -1.01
CA MET A 97 -8.51 -9.86 -1.94
C MET A 97 -9.80 -10.17 -2.67
N ALA A 98 -10.72 -9.21 -2.74
CA ALA A 98 -11.97 -9.37 -3.46
C ALA A 98 -12.13 -8.23 -4.48
N TYR A 99 -12.63 -8.58 -5.66
CA TYR A 99 -13.07 -7.62 -6.67
C TYR A 99 -14.38 -8.12 -7.28
N ALA A 100 -15.49 -7.46 -6.93
CA ALA A 100 -16.83 -7.98 -7.20
C ALA A 100 -16.98 -9.42 -6.65
N ASP A 101 -17.31 -10.39 -7.52
CA ASP A 101 -17.44 -11.82 -7.19
C ASP A 101 -16.11 -12.60 -7.25
N ASP A 102 -15.06 -12.01 -7.82
CA ASP A 102 -13.73 -12.62 -7.87
C ASP A 102 -13.04 -12.50 -6.50
N LEU A 103 -12.89 -13.64 -5.81
CA LEU A 103 -12.22 -13.75 -4.51
C LEU A 103 -10.89 -14.51 -4.65
N ALA A 104 -9.81 -13.90 -4.20
CA ALA A 104 -8.52 -14.54 -3.99
C ALA A 104 -8.22 -14.63 -2.49
N VAL A 105 -7.91 -15.83 -1.99
CA VAL A 105 -7.57 -16.07 -0.59
C VAL A 105 -6.17 -16.66 -0.51
N PHE A 106 -5.38 -16.17 0.43
CA PHE A 106 -4.01 -16.64 0.69
C PHE A 106 -4.02 -17.53 1.91
N LEU A 107 -3.57 -18.77 1.73
CA LEU A 107 -3.54 -19.80 2.75
C LEU A 107 -2.09 -20.20 3.02
N VAL A 108 -1.75 -20.38 4.29
CA VAL A 108 -0.42 -20.80 4.75
C VAL A 108 -0.38 -22.30 4.97
N ASP A 109 -1.47 -22.89 5.48
CA ASP A 109 -1.53 -24.32 5.78
C ASP A 109 -2.77 -25.01 5.16
N PRO A 110 -2.71 -26.33 4.88
CA PRO A 110 -3.86 -27.06 4.32
C PRO A 110 -5.11 -27.09 5.22
N GLY A 111 -4.97 -26.92 6.54
CA GLY A 111 -6.08 -26.80 7.48
C GLY A 111 -6.87 -25.50 7.32
N GLU A 112 -6.20 -24.38 7.00
CA GLU A 112 -6.87 -23.12 6.64
C GLU A 112 -7.80 -23.26 5.43
N LEU A 113 -7.54 -24.19 4.50
CA LEU A 113 -8.45 -24.48 3.39
C LEU A 113 -9.80 -25.01 3.89
N HIS A 114 -9.78 -25.88 4.90
CA HIS A 114 -11.00 -26.42 5.49
C HIS A 114 -11.82 -25.30 6.15
N ALA A 115 -11.16 -24.49 6.99
CA ALA A 115 -11.79 -23.35 7.64
C ALA A 115 -12.38 -22.35 6.63
N LEU A 116 -11.67 -22.07 5.53
CA LEU A 116 -12.17 -21.22 4.45
C LEU A 116 -13.46 -21.79 3.84
N LEU A 117 -13.48 -23.09 3.53
CA LEU A 117 -14.65 -23.72 2.90
C LEU A 117 -15.86 -23.73 3.84
N ASP A 118 -15.65 -23.89 5.15
CA ASP A 118 -16.72 -23.78 6.15
C ASP A 118 -17.28 -22.35 6.24
N ILE A 119 -16.40 -21.35 6.23
CA ILE A 119 -16.80 -19.93 6.18
C ILE A 119 -17.59 -19.64 4.90
N LEU A 120 -17.13 -20.11 3.75
CA LEU A 120 -17.82 -19.92 2.47
C LEU A 120 -19.17 -20.65 2.44
N ALA A 121 -19.27 -21.83 3.07
CA ALA A 121 -20.54 -22.56 3.20
C ALA A 121 -21.53 -21.83 4.11
N LEU A 122 -21.05 -21.27 5.23
CA LEU A 122 -21.86 -20.41 6.10
C LEU A 122 -22.35 -19.17 5.35
N TYR A 123 -21.46 -18.48 4.65
CA TYR A 123 -21.80 -17.32 3.82
C TYR A 123 -22.82 -17.69 2.74
N SER A 124 -22.64 -18.83 2.06
CA SER A 124 -23.57 -19.31 1.03
C SER A 124 -24.98 -19.54 1.59
N ARG A 125 -25.10 -20.10 2.81
CA ARG A 125 -26.39 -20.29 3.48
C ARG A 125 -27.04 -18.97 3.91
N ALA A 126 -26.25 -18.02 4.40
CA ALA A 126 -26.76 -16.73 4.87
C ALA A 126 -27.18 -15.80 3.72
N SER A 127 -26.43 -15.81 2.61
CA SER A 127 -26.64 -14.91 1.46
C SER A 127 -27.45 -15.53 0.32
N ASN A 128 -27.70 -16.83 0.36
CA ASN A 128 -28.17 -17.63 -0.77
C ASN A 128 -27.22 -17.62 -2.00
N ALA A 129 -25.98 -17.14 -1.85
CA ALA A 129 -24.97 -17.23 -2.90
C ALA A 129 -24.48 -18.67 -3.09
N ARG A 130 -24.00 -19.00 -4.30
CA ARG A 130 -23.45 -20.32 -4.62
C ARG A 130 -22.02 -20.23 -5.10
N LEU A 131 -21.12 -20.95 -4.43
CA LEU A 131 -19.73 -21.10 -4.85
C LEU A 131 -19.63 -21.92 -6.16
N ASN A 132 -19.03 -21.32 -7.18
CA ASN A 132 -18.76 -21.98 -8.47
C ASN A 132 -17.53 -22.89 -8.36
N ARG A 133 -17.70 -24.09 -7.82
CA ARG A 133 -16.58 -25.03 -7.54
C ARG A 133 -15.66 -25.31 -8.74
N HIS A 134 -16.21 -25.38 -9.95
CA HIS A 134 -15.43 -25.62 -11.18
C HIS A 134 -14.57 -24.42 -11.63
N LYS A 135 -14.78 -23.23 -11.05
CA LYS A 135 -13.95 -22.04 -11.27
C LYS A 135 -12.90 -21.85 -10.17
N ILE A 136 -12.94 -22.65 -9.10
CA ILE A 136 -11.92 -22.59 -8.04
C ILE A 136 -10.62 -23.08 -8.63
N LEU A 137 -9.58 -22.27 -8.47
CA LEU A 137 -8.27 -22.52 -9.01
C LEU A 137 -7.25 -22.21 -7.92
N ALA A 138 -6.47 -23.21 -7.52
CA ALA A 138 -5.41 -23.04 -6.54
C ALA A 138 -4.07 -22.76 -7.23
N ILE A 139 -3.23 -21.93 -6.63
CA ILE A 139 -1.89 -21.61 -7.14
C ILE A 139 -0.90 -21.77 -6.00
N LEU A 140 0.14 -22.56 -6.23
CA LEU A 140 1.25 -22.64 -5.28
C LEU A 140 2.24 -21.52 -5.58
N LEU A 141 2.36 -20.56 -4.65
CA LEU A 141 3.21 -19.37 -4.83
C LEU A 141 4.71 -19.71 -4.92
N SER A 142 5.17 -20.75 -4.21
CA SER A 142 6.53 -21.30 -4.35
C SER A 142 6.78 -21.93 -5.73
N GLY A 143 5.71 -22.23 -6.47
CA GLY A 143 5.73 -23.00 -7.70
C GLY A 143 6.16 -24.45 -7.53
N GLN A 144 6.46 -24.93 -6.32
CA GLN A 144 6.85 -26.32 -6.08
C GLN A 144 5.61 -27.16 -5.77
N PRO A 145 5.44 -28.34 -6.39
CA PRO A 145 4.36 -29.24 -6.04
C PRO A 145 4.53 -29.72 -4.60
N GLN A 146 3.47 -29.63 -3.81
CA GLN A 146 3.46 -30.12 -2.43
C GLN A 146 2.32 -31.13 -2.25
N GLN A 147 2.69 -32.36 -1.86
CA GLN A 147 1.75 -33.48 -1.75
C GLN A 147 0.63 -33.22 -0.71
N SER A 148 0.95 -32.50 0.37
CA SER A 148 -0.02 -32.11 1.40
C SER A 148 -1.15 -31.26 0.82
N TRP A 149 -0.80 -30.24 0.02
CA TRP A 149 -1.76 -29.38 -0.67
C TRP A 149 -2.55 -30.13 -1.74
N GLN A 150 -1.89 -30.97 -2.55
CA GLN A 150 -2.57 -31.77 -3.56
C GLN A 150 -3.62 -32.69 -2.95
N SER A 151 -3.29 -33.32 -1.82
CA SER A 151 -4.20 -34.20 -1.09
C SER A 151 -5.39 -33.43 -0.50
N ALA A 152 -5.13 -32.27 0.11
CA ALA A 152 -6.18 -31.42 0.69
C ALA A 152 -7.11 -30.78 -0.37
N LEU A 153 -6.57 -30.37 -1.52
CA LEU A 153 -7.38 -29.87 -2.62
C LEU A 153 -8.26 -30.98 -3.21
N SER A 154 -7.68 -32.18 -3.39
CA SER A 154 -8.38 -33.34 -3.94
C SER A 154 -9.49 -33.84 -3.02
N SER A 155 -9.27 -33.86 -1.69
CA SER A 155 -10.29 -34.27 -0.72
C SER A 155 -11.53 -33.36 -0.74
N HIS A 156 -11.36 -32.08 -1.13
CA HIS A 156 -12.44 -31.12 -1.30
C HIS A 156 -12.98 -31.01 -2.74
N GLY A 157 -12.53 -31.89 -3.65
CA GLY A 157 -12.98 -31.93 -5.04
C GLY A 157 -12.47 -30.75 -5.89
N ILE A 158 -11.38 -30.10 -5.47
CA ILE A 158 -10.74 -29.01 -6.22
C ILE A 158 -9.67 -29.65 -7.11
N THR A 159 -9.98 -29.77 -8.40
CA THR A 159 -9.11 -30.46 -9.38
C THR A 159 -8.21 -29.50 -10.15
N GLN A 160 -8.52 -28.21 -10.16
CA GLN A 160 -7.73 -27.20 -10.87
C GLN A 160 -6.73 -26.56 -9.91
N TRP A 161 -5.45 -26.86 -10.11
CA TRP A 161 -4.35 -26.22 -9.40
C TRP A 161 -3.13 -26.09 -10.29
N HIS A 162 -2.33 -25.05 -10.07
CA HIS A 162 -1.15 -24.73 -10.87
C HIS A 162 0.11 -24.65 -10.00
N ASP A 163 1.18 -25.28 -10.49
CA ASP A 163 2.55 -25.18 -10.01
C ASP A 163 3.47 -24.67 -11.14
N ARG A 164 4.79 -24.72 -10.98
CA ARG A 164 5.76 -24.25 -11.99
C ARG A 164 5.75 -25.05 -13.30
N SER A 165 5.36 -26.32 -13.27
CA SER A 165 5.40 -27.23 -14.41
C SER A 165 4.30 -26.95 -15.45
N ASN A 166 3.19 -26.32 -15.04
CA ASN A 166 2.13 -25.94 -15.97
C ASN A 166 2.64 -25.00 -17.08
N SER A 167 2.14 -25.20 -18.30
CA SER A 167 2.52 -24.42 -19.48
C SER A 167 1.85 -23.04 -19.55
N THR A 168 0.75 -22.84 -18.82
CA THR A 168 -0.04 -21.60 -18.83
C THR A 168 -0.04 -20.89 -17.48
N ALA A 169 -0.08 -19.56 -17.54
CA ALA A 169 -0.28 -18.72 -16.36
C ALA A 169 -1.75 -18.74 -15.93
N VAL A 170 -1.98 -18.69 -14.61
CA VAL A 170 -3.31 -18.40 -14.08
C VAL A 170 -3.59 -16.92 -14.25
N ILE A 171 -4.81 -16.56 -14.68
CA ILE A 171 -5.19 -15.17 -14.90
C ILE A 171 -6.09 -14.70 -13.77
N TYR A 172 -5.68 -13.64 -13.07
CA TYR A 172 -6.48 -12.96 -12.06
C TYR A 172 -6.65 -11.49 -12.44
N LEU A 173 -7.89 -11.03 -12.61
CA LEU A 173 -8.23 -9.66 -13.04
C LEU A 173 -7.49 -9.19 -14.31
N GLY A 174 -7.22 -10.12 -15.23
CA GLY A 174 -6.48 -9.87 -16.47
C GLY A 174 -4.95 -9.88 -16.34
N TYR A 175 -4.39 -10.15 -15.16
CA TYR A 175 -2.96 -10.30 -14.95
C TYR A 175 -2.55 -11.77 -14.82
N PRO A 176 -1.44 -12.18 -15.46
CA PRO A 176 -0.89 -13.52 -15.28
C PRO A 176 -0.16 -13.62 -13.95
N LEU A 177 -0.55 -14.60 -13.14
CA LEU A 177 0.17 -15.03 -11.94
C LEU A 177 1.18 -16.09 -12.37
N THR A 178 2.46 -15.72 -12.37
CA THR A 178 3.53 -16.53 -12.95
C THR A 178 4.57 -16.91 -11.92
N SER A 179 4.77 -18.22 -11.73
CA SER A 179 5.88 -18.80 -10.97
C SER A 179 7.13 -19.11 -11.83
N ALA A 180 7.06 -18.83 -13.15
CA ALA A 180 8.16 -19.08 -14.09
C ALA A 180 8.07 -18.19 -15.33
N ASN A 181 9.22 -17.92 -15.95
CA ASN A 181 9.35 -17.04 -17.11
C ASN A 181 8.63 -17.55 -18.36
N HIS A 182 8.58 -18.87 -18.60
CA HIS A 182 7.91 -19.43 -19.77
C HIS A 182 6.40 -19.16 -19.77
N LYS A 183 5.77 -19.12 -18.59
CA LYS A 183 4.35 -18.79 -18.45
C LYS A 183 4.06 -17.34 -18.84
N LEU A 184 4.93 -16.42 -18.42
CA LEU A 184 4.83 -15.02 -18.81
C LEU A 184 5.02 -14.89 -20.34
N SER A 185 6.03 -15.55 -20.91
CA SER A 185 6.25 -15.56 -22.35
C SER A 185 5.03 -16.07 -23.12
N SER A 186 4.45 -17.20 -22.70
CA SER A 186 3.23 -17.77 -23.29
C SER A 186 2.04 -16.81 -23.22
N PHE A 187 1.84 -16.13 -22.07
CA PHE A 187 0.80 -15.12 -21.94
C PHE A 187 1.01 -13.94 -22.90
N LEU A 188 2.25 -13.44 -22.99
CA LEU A 188 2.60 -12.33 -23.88
C LEU A 188 2.43 -12.73 -25.35
N ASP A 189 2.87 -13.92 -25.75
CA ASP A 189 2.69 -14.41 -27.12
C ASP A 189 1.21 -14.51 -27.50
N ASN A 190 0.36 -15.02 -26.60
CA ASN A 190 -1.10 -15.02 -26.79
C ASN A 190 -1.69 -13.61 -26.92
N LEU A 191 -1.21 -12.66 -26.13
CA LEU A 191 -1.65 -11.26 -26.21
C LEU A 191 -1.23 -10.61 -27.54
N LEU A 192 -0.01 -10.91 -28.02
CA LEU A 192 0.47 -10.45 -29.32
C LEU A 192 -0.33 -11.07 -30.48
N LEU A 193 -0.63 -12.37 -30.43
CA LEU A 193 -1.45 -13.04 -31.44
C LEU A 193 -2.84 -12.40 -31.54
N LYS A 194 -3.48 -12.12 -30.40
CA LYS A 194 -4.78 -11.40 -30.36
C LYS A 194 -4.68 -10.01 -30.98
N LEU A 195 -3.60 -9.27 -30.71
CA LEU A 195 -3.36 -7.96 -31.32
C LEU A 195 -3.19 -8.07 -32.84
N GLN A 196 -2.41 -9.04 -33.32
CA GLN A 196 -2.17 -9.28 -34.74
C GLN A 196 -3.47 -9.65 -35.47
N GLN A 197 -4.26 -10.56 -34.91
CA GLN A 197 -5.58 -10.92 -35.44
C GLN A 197 -6.51 -9.70 -35.49
N ARG A 198 -6.55 -8.89 -34.42
CA ARG A 198 -7.34 -7.66 -34.40
C ARG A 198 -6.89 -6.65 -35.45
N ALA A 199 -5.58 -6.48 -35.63
CA ALA A 199 -5.01 -5.63 -36.67
C ALA A 199 -5.39 -6.12 -38.06
N GLN A 200 -5.36 -7.43 -38.32
CA GLN A 200 -5.79 -8.02 -39.60
C GLN A 200 -7.27 -7.78 -39.88
N MET A 201 -8.16 -8.00 -38.90
CA MET A 201 -9.60 -7.74 -39.04
C MET A 201 -9.89 -6.26 -39.33
N LEU A 202 -9.24 -5.35 -38.59
CA LEU A 202 -9.41 -3.91 -38.78
C LEU A 202 -8.81 -3.43 -40.10
N ALA A 203 -7.76 -4.10 -40.59
CA ALA A 203 -7.10 -3.80 -41.85
C ALA A 203 -7.95 -4.14 -43.09
N GLN A 204 -8.99 -4.95 -42.93
CA GLN A 204 -9.98 -5.22 -43.98
C GLN A 204 -10.93 -4.03 -44.18
N ARG A 205 -11.01 -3.11 -43.22
CA ARG A 205 -11.82 -1.88 -43.34
C ARG A 205 -11.08 -0.87 -44.22
N ASN A 206 -11.78 -0.16 -45.10
CA ASN A 206 -11.22 0.90 -45.95
C ASN A 206 -11.02 2.21 -45.15
N LEU A 207 -10.15 2.16 -44.14
CA LEU A 207 -9.84 3.30 -43.28
C LEU A 207 -8.81 4.21 -43.94
N SER A 208 -9.02 5.52 -43.82
CA SER A 208 -8.00 6.54 -44.11
C SER A 208 -6.81 6.40 -43.16
N ILE A 209 -5.67 7.03 -43.49
CA ILE A 209 -4.48 7.02 -42.61
C ILE A 209 -4.78 7.60 -41.22
N LEU A 210 -5.63 8.62 -41.14
CA LEU A 210 -6.10 9.21 -39.88
C LEU A 210 -7.04 8.26 -39.12
N GLY A 211 -7.90 7.54 -39.83
CA GLY A 211 -8.73 6.49 -39.24
C GLY A 211 -7.87 5.36 -38.67
N ARG A 212 -6.85 4.92 -39.41
CA ARG A 212 -5.90 3.90 -38.95
C ARG A 212 -5.09 4.37 -37.74
N SER A 213 -4.68 5.65 -37.69
CA SER A 213 -3.95 6.16 -36.53
C SER A 213 -4.82 6.20 -35.27
N LEU A 214 -6.09 6.62 -35.39
CA LEU A 214 -7.06 6.59 -34.30
C LEU A 214 -7.28 5.16 -33.79
N VAL A 215 -7.56 4.23 -34.70
CA VAL A 215 -7.78 2.81 -34.39
C VAL A 215 -6.55 2.16 -33.76
N THR A 216 -5.35 2.53 -34.21
CA THR A 216 -4.08 2.08 -33.63
C THR A 216 -3.99 2.42 -32.15
N ASN A 217 -4.14 3.70 -31.79
CA ASN A 217 -3.98 4.14 -30.41
C ASN A 217 -5.10 3.60 -29.50
N THR A 218 -6.33 3.51 -30.00
CA THR A 218 -7.51 3.17 -29.20
C THR A 218 -7.78 1.67 -29.13
N LEU A 219 -7.87 0.99 -30.27
CA LEU A 219 -8.35 -0.40 -30.35
C LEU A 219 -7.22 -1.43 -30.40
N LEU A 220 -6.04 -1.09 -30.92
CA LEU A 220 -4.90 -2.00 -30.95
C LEU A 220 -4.05 -1.85 -29.69
N LEU A 221 -3.59 -0.63 -29.42
CA LEU A 221 -2.68 -0.34 -28.32
C LEU A 221 -3.37 -0.19 -26.96
N GLY A 222 -4.53 0.47 -26.91
CA GLY A 222 -5.31 0.72 -25.69
C GLY A 222 -5.47 -0.51 -24.78
N PRO A 223 -5.92 -1.67 -25.30
CA PRO A 223 -6.08 -2.88 -24.49
C PRO A 223 -4.78 -3.43 -23.89
N LEU A 224 -3.62 -3.19 -24.51
CA LEU A 224 -2.34 -3.68 -24.01
C LEU A 224 -1.88 -2.93 -22.76
N TRP A 225 -2.21 -1.64 -22.67
CA TRP A 225 -1.75 -0.76 -21.59
C TRP A 225 -2.14 -1.28 -20.21
N TYR A 226 -3.30 -1.92 -20.11
CA TYR A 226 -3.76 -2.51 -18.86
C TYR A 226 -2.81 -3.61 -18.36
N ALA A 227 -2.37 -4.51 -19.23
CA ALA A 227 -1.47 -5.61 -18.85
C ALA A 227 -0.03 -5.10 -18.62
N ILE A 228 0.52 -4.34 -19.57
CA ILE A 228 1.96 -3.97 -19.53
C ILE A 228 2.30 -2.91 -18.46
N ARG A 229 1.30 -2.27 -17.84
CA ARG A 229 1.56 -1.32 -16.73
C ARG A 229 2.13 -2.02 -15.49
N VAL A 230 1.79 -3.29 -15.29
CA VAL A 230 2.27 -4.11 -14.17
C VAL A 230 3.40 -5.03 -14.63
N LEU A 231 3.29 -5.58 -15.84
CA LEU A 231 4.21 -6.61 -16.31
C LEU A 231 5.56 -6.05 -16.77
N ALA A 232 6.61 -6.75 -16.37
CA ALA A 232 7.93 -6.60 -16.93
C ALA A 232 8.00 -7.28 -18.30
N VAL A 233 7.96 -6.48 -19.38
CA VAL A 233 7.95 -7.02 -20.74
C VAL A 233 9.32 -6.89 -21.43
N PRO A 234 9.77 -7.91 -22.19
CA PRO A 234 10.99 -7.82 -22.98
C PRO A 234 10.91 -6.74 -24.07
N GLN A 235 12.04 -6.13 -24.44
CA GLN A 235 12.05 -5.18 -25.58
C GLN A 235 11.74 -5.86 -26.91
N SER A 236 12.11 -7.13 -27.07
CA SER A 236 11.74 -7.92 -28.24
C SER A 236 10.22 -7.98 -28.42
N TYR A 237 9.47 -8.12 -27.34
CA TYR A 237 8.01 -8.09 -27.35
C TYR A 237 7.45 -6.73 -27.79
N LEU A 238 7.96 -5.62 -27.22
CA LEU A 238 7.58 -4.27 -27.63
C LEU A 238 7.94 -3.98 -29.10
N GLY A 239 9.07 -4.53 -29.57
CA GLY A 239 9.47 -4.51 -30.97
C GLY A 239 8.48 -5.22 -31.87
N LYS A 240 8.01 -6.42 -31.51
CA LYS A 240 6.97 -7.15 -32.24
C LYS A 240 5.64 -6.38 -32.32
N ILE A 241 5.23 -5.71 -31.23
CA ILE A 241 4.06 -4.81 -31.24
C ILE A 241 4.30 -3.67 -32.23
N ARG A 242 5.43 -2.97 -32.12
CA ARG A 242 5.79 -1.85 -33.02
C ARG A 242 5.75 -2.29 -34.49
N SER A 243 6.36 -3.42 -34.82
CA SER A 243 6.34 -3.97 -36.18
C SER A 243 4.92 -4.20 -36.68
N THR A 244 4.04 -4.76 -35.83
CA THR A 244 2.64 -4.98 -36.19
C THR A 244 1.90 -3.66 -36.45
N ILE A 245 2.16 -2.62 -35.65
CA ILE A 245 1.59 -1.29 -35.86
C ILE A 245 2.09 -0.65 -37.15
N ILE A 246 3.40 -0.73 -37.43
CA ILE A 246 3.99 -0.20 -38.68
C ILE A 246 3.33 -0.87 -39.89
N GLN A 247 3.21 -2.20 -39.87
CA GLN A 247 2.55 -2.96 -40.95
C GLN A 247 1.09 -2.55 -41.14
N PHE A 248 0.35 -2.35 -40.04
CA PHE A 248 -1.03 -1.89 -40.10
C PHE A 248 -1.17 -0.48 -40.72
N LEU A 249 -0.30 0.45 -40.33
CA LEU A 249 -0.32 1.84 -40.82
C LEU A 249 0.12 1.97 -42.27
N ALA A 250 1.15 1.21 -42.68
CA ALA A 250 1.70 1.22 -44.03
C ALA A 250 0.79 0.56 -45.07
N ARG A 251 -0.21 -0.22 -44.65
CA ARG A 251 -1.10 -0.94 -45.57
C ARG A 251 -1.78 0.02 -46.56
N LYS A 252 -1.65 -0.25 -47.86
CA LYS A 252 -2.20 0.58 -48.95
C LYS A 252 -1.73 2.05 -48.94
N ASN A 253 -0.64 2.38 -48.24
CA ASN A 253 -0.01 3.70 -48.30
C ASN A 253 1.40 3.56 -48.87
N PHE A 254 1.63 4.15 -50.04
CA PHE A 254 2.95 4.23 -50.66
C PHE A 254 3.25 5.68 -51.09
N PRO A 255 4.44 6.24 -50.78
CA PRO A 255 5.50 5.63 -49.97
C PRO A 255 5.11 5.50 -48.50
N ALA A 256 5.72 4.54 -47.80
CA ALA A 256 5.49 4.35 -46.37
C ALA A 256 6.13 5.50 -45.57
N VAL A 257 5.37 6.06 -44.63
CA VAL A 257 5.86 7.13 -43.75
C VAL A 257 6.72 6.51 -42.64
N SER A 258 7.84 7.14 -42.31
CA SER A 258 8.70 6.67 -41.23
C SER A 258 7.92 6.60 -39.90
N PHE A 259 8.23 5.62 -39.05
CA PHE A 259 7.55 5.48 -37.76
C PHE A 259 7.78 6.72 -36.86
N GLN A 260 9.00 7.28 -36.88
CA GLN A 260 9.32 8.51 -36.16
C GLN A 260 8.42 9.68 -36.58
N THR A 261 8.19 9.85 -37.89
CA THR A 261 7.25 10.87 -38.39
C THR A 261 5.82 10.58 -37.92
N CYS A 262 5.40 9.31 -37.88
CA CYS A 262 4.07 8.93 -37.39
C CYS A 262 3.86 9.24 -35.90
N GLN A 263 4.93 9.23 -35.09
CA GLN A 263 4.88 9.56 -33.66
C GLN A 263 4.66 11.05 -33.38
N ARG A 264 5.03 11.93 -34.32
CA ARG A 264 4.91 13.39 -34.13
C ARG A 264 3.46 13.81 -33.88
N SER A 265 3.31 14.96 -33.22
CA SER A 265 1.99 15.52 -32.93
C SER A 265 1.24 15.83 -34.24
N ARG A 266 -0.10 15.82 -34.18
CA ARG A 266 -0.93 16.18 -35.36
C ARG A 266 -0.70 17.62 -35.82
N LYS A 267 -0.33 18.52 -34.89
CA LYS A 267 0.00 19.92 -35.18
C LYS A 267 1.27 20.06 -36.03
N GLU A 268 2.17 19.09 -35.95
CA GLU A 268 3.42 19.03 -36.71
C GLU A 268 3.31 18.15 -37.98
N GLY A 269 2.09 17.78 -38.39
CA GLY A 269 1.86 16.90 -39.54
C GLY A 269 2.08 15.41 -39.26
N GLY A 270 2.24 15.01 -37.99
CA GLY A 270 2.34 13.60 -37.59
C GLY A 270 0.99 12.93 -37.32
N LEU A 271 1.03 11.64 -36.94
CA LEU A 271 -0.17 10.84 -36.66
C LEU A 271 -0.44 10.65 -35.15
N ALA A 272 0.44 11.16 -34.30
CA ALA A 272 0.43 10.99 -32.84
C ALA A 272 0.37 9.51 -32.41
N ILE A 273 1.07 8.62 -33.11
CA ILE A 273 1.15 7.21 -32.75
C ILE A 273 2.00 7.03 -31.48
N LEU A 274 1.47 6.29 -30.51
CA LEU A 274 2.21 5.96 -29.30
C LEU A 274 3.22 4.85 -29.57
N ASP A 275 4.50 5.10 -29.28
CA ASP A 275 5.51 4.06 -29.33
C ASP A 275 5.35 3.09 -28.14
N PRO A 276 5.23 1.78 -28.36
CA PRO A 276 5.06 0.82 -27.26
C PRO A 276 6.21 0.85 -26.23
N GLY A 277 7.43 1.12 -26.67
CA GLY A 277 8.62 1.22 -25.82
C GLY A 277 8.64 2.46 -24.94
N ILE A 278 8.22 3.60 -25.47
CA ILE A 278 8.07 4.86 -24.72
C ILE A 278 6.87 4.76 -23.78
N GLN A 279 5.74 4.25 -24.26
CA GLN A 279 4.53 4.12 -23.45
C GLN A 279 4.72 3.14 -22.28
N HIS A 280 5.41 2.01 -22.50
CA HIS A 280 5.75 1.10 -21.40
C HIS A 280 6.57 1.81 -20.33
N ALA A 281 7.62 2.55 -20.72
CA ALA A 281 8.44 3.33 -19.80
C ALA A 281 7.59 4.39 -19.05
N ALA A 282 6.72 5.10 -19.75
CA ALA A 282 5.80 6.06 -19.13
C ALA A 282 4.88 5.41 -18.09
N LEU A 283 4.37 4.21 -18.35
CA LEU A 283 3.55 3.47 -17.38
C LEU A 283 4.36 3.00 -16.17
N GLN A 284 5.66 2.72 -16.34
CA GLN A 284 6.55 2.37 -15.22
C GLN A 284 6.86 3.55 -14.30
N LEU A 285 6.63 4.80 -14.73
CA LEU A 285 6.78 5.97 -13.86
C LEU A 285 5.91 5.90 -12.61
N ARG A 286 4.75 5.24 -12.68
CA ARG A 286 3.88 4.99 -11.53
C ARG A 286 4.61 4.29 -10.38
N TRP A 287 5.53 3.39 -10.71
CA TRP A 287 6.31 2.62 -9.74
C TRP A 287 7.60 3.34 -9.35
N LEU A 288 8.18 4.16 -10.25
CA LEU A 288 9.38 4.95 -9.96
C LEU A 288 9.08 6.17 -9.09
N GLN A 289 7.94 6.85 -9.27
CA GLN A 289 7.61 8.06 -8.53
C GLN A 289 7.67 7.89 -7.01
N PRO A 290 7.01 6.86 -6.40
CA PRO A 290 7.14 6.61 -4.96
C PRO A 290 8.54 6.21 -4.51
N LEU A 291 9.40 5.73 -5.44
CA LEU A 291 10.78 5.38 -5.13
C LEU A 291 11.72 6.58 -5.20
N LEU A 292 11.33 7.67 -5.89
CA LEU A 292 12.18 8.85 -6.10
C LEU A 292 11.73 10.05 -5.27
N LEU A 293 10.43 10.17 -5.02
CA LEU A 293 9.86 11.31 -4.30
C LEU A 293 9.78 11.01 -2.79
N PRO A 294 10.05 12.00 -1.93
CA PRO A 294 9.88 11.85 -0.49
C PRO A 294 8.40 11.64 -0.12
N SER A 295 8.14 10.79 0.86
CA SER A 295 6.79 10.38 1.32
C SER A 295 5.91 11.51 1.88
N SER A 296 6.41 12.75 1.87
CA SER A 296 5.75 13.93 2.44
C SER A 296 4.79 14.65 1.50
N ASP A 297 4.77 14.31 0.20
CA ASP A 297 3.87 14.93 -0.79
C ASP A 297 2.71 13.99 -1.18
N PRO A 298 1.44 14.34 -0.90
CA PRO A 298 0.28 13.63 -1.44
C PRO A 298 0.30 13.66 -2.99
N PRO A 299 -0.07 12.57 -3.70
CA PRO A 299 -0.83 11.40 -3.25
C PRO A 299 0.02 10.12 -3.03
N TYR A 300 1.34 10.22 -2.93
CA TYR A 300 2.22 9.05 -2.94
C TYR A 300 2.45 8.52 -1.52
N TYR A 301 1.48 7.78 -0.99
CA TYR A 301 1.69 7.00 0.23
C TYR A 301 2.73 5.91 -0.02
N ASP A 302 3.61 5.69 0.94
CA ASP A 302 4.44 4.49 1.01
C ASP A 302 3.48 3.28 0.99
N THR A 303 3.57 2.50 -0.08
CA THR A 303 2.87 1.22 -0.19
C THR A 303 3.79 0.10 0.26
N PHE A 304 3.21 -1.01 0.70
CA PHE A 304 3.94 -2.26 0.95
C PHE A 304 4.87 -2.63 -0.23
N ILE A 305 4.41 -2.43 -1.47
CA ILE A 305 5.20 -2.70 -2.67
C ILE A 305 6.39 -1.75 -2.78
N SER A 306 6.22 -0.45 -2.56
CA SER A 306 7.36 0.48 -2.57
C SER A 306 8.37 0.17 -1.46
N ASP A 307 7.94 -0.27 -0.28
CA ASP A 307 8.84 -0.67 0.80
C ASP A 307 9.66 -1.90 0.44
N ILE A 308 9.05 -2.93 -0.15
CA ILE A 308 9.76 -4.10 -0.67
C ILE A 308 10.75 -3.68 -1.76
N LEU A 309 10.32 -2.85 -2.72
CA LEU A 309 11.20 -2.41 -3.79
C LEU A 309 12.41 -1.64 -3.24
N ARG A 310 12.20 -0.73 -2.28
CA ARG A 310 13.27 -0.01 -1.57
C ARG A 310 14.20 -0.96 -0.82
N HIS A 311 13.64 -1.96 -0.15
CA HIS A 311 14.42 -2.97 0.57
C HIS A 311 15.29 -3.79 -0.39
N CYS A 312 14.72 -4.32 -1.46
CA CYS A 312 15.43 -5.08 -2.49
C CYS A 312 16.57 -4.24 -3.11
N LEU A 313 16.30 -2.97 -3.45
CA LEU A 313 17.31 -2.07 -4.01
C LEU A 313 18.52 -1.91 -3.09
N ARG A 314 18.29 -1.71 -1.79
CA ARG A 314 19.37 -1.62 -0.79
C ARG A 314 20.10 -2.94 -0.63
N LEU A 315 19.34 -4.03 -0.46
CA LEU A 315 19.86 -5.35 -0.15
C LEU A 315 20.71 -5.91 -1.30
N PHE A 316 20.14 -6.05 -2.50
CA PHE A 316 20.83 -6.67 -3.63
C PHE A 316 21.87 -5.77 -4.30
N SER A 317 21.85 -4.46 -4.04
CA SER A 317 22.87 -3.54 -4.53
C SER A 317 23.93 -3.21 -3.47
N VAL A 318 23.83 -3.80 -2.27
CA VAL A 318 24.71 -3.52 -1.11
C VAL A 318 24.87 -2.02 -0.90
N SER A 319 23.74 -1.29 -0.93
CA SER A 319 23.72 0.17 -0.90
C SER A 319 22.98 0.69 0.33
N PRO A 320 23.49 1.73 1.01
CA PRO A 320 22.82 2.35 2.15
C PRO A 320 21.52 3.06 1.73
N SER A 321 21.36 3.36 0.44
CA SER A 321 20.18 4.04 -0.11
C SER A 321 19.66 3.29 -1.33
N HIS A 322 18.33 3.21 -1.44
CA HIS A 322 17.67 2.65 -2.62
C HIS A 322 17.74 3.59 -3.83
N ILE A 323 17.98 4.89 -3.59
CA ILE A 323 18.06 5.93 -4.62
C ILE A 323 19.33 5.76 -5.46
N LEU A 324 20.44 5.38 -4.85
CA LEU A 324 21.72 5.22 -5.53
C LEU A 324 21.67 4.20 -6.69
N PRO A 325 21.25 2.94 -6.50
CA PRO A 325 21.14 1.98 -7.61
C PRO A 325 20.08 2.36 -8.65
N LEU A 326 19.08 3.17 -8.30
CA LEU A 326 18.15 3.72 -9.30
C LEU A 326 18.86 4.74 -10.19
N LEU A 327 19.52 5.74 -9.59
CA LEU A 327 20.15 6.84 -10.32
C LEU A 327 21.45 6.46 -11.05
N LEU A 328 22.19 5.47 -10.54
CA LEU A 328 23.55 5.15 -10.99
C LEU A 328 23.61 3.74 -11.57
N PRO A 329 23.68 3.59 -12.91
CA PRO A 329 23.66 2.29 -13.58
C PRO A 329 24.75 1.32 -13.13
N ASN A 330 25.91 1.83 -12.72
CA ASN A 330 27.06 1.05 -12.29
C ASN A 330 26.88 0.44 -10.88
N MET A 331 25.90 0.91 -10.11
CA MET A 331 25.58 0.35 -8.78
C MET A 331 24.53 -0.76 -8.84
N ARG A 332 23.98 -1.04 -10.02
CA ARG A 332 22.97 -2.09 -10.22
C ARG A 332 23.66 -3.46 -10.35
N SER A 333 23.46 -4.34 -9.36
CA SER A 333 24.01 -5.71 -9.39
C SER A 333 23.37 -6.57 -10.48
N ASN A 334 24.03 -7.66 -10.87
CA ASN A 334 23.45 -8.60 -11.84
C ASN A 334 22.24 -9.35 -11.27
N THR A 335 22.26 -9.64 -9.96
CA THR A 335 21.14 -10.26 -9.24
C THR A 335 19.88 -9.39 -9.31
N ILE A 336 19.98 -8.08 -9.00
CA ILE A 336 18.78 -7.23 -9.07
C ILE A 336 18.29 -7.02 -10.51
N LYS A 337 19.19 -7.09 -11.50
CA LYS A 337 18.83 -6.99 -12.93
C LYS A 337 18.11 -8.22 -13.45
N SER A 338 18.33 -9.41 -12.89
CA SER A 338 17.63 -10.63 -13.31
C SER A 338 16.15 -10.58 -12.95
N PHE A 339 15.79 -9.83 -11.90
CA PHE A 339 14.40 -9.58 -11.53
C PHE A 339 13.69 -8.69 -12.57
N GLY A 340 12.64 -9.24 -13.18
CA GLY A 340 11.94 -8.59 -14.29
C GLY A 340 11.44 -7.19 -13.98
N CYS A 341 10.84 -6.96 -12.81
CA CYS A 341 10.31 -5.66 -12.40
C CYS A 341 11.41 -4.59 -12.37
N PHE A 342 12.55 -4.86 -11.73
CA PHE A 342 13.68 -3.94 -11.65
C PHE A 342 14.31 -3.68 -13.02
N SER A 343 14.39 -4.68 -13.91
CA SER A 343 14.86 -4.46 -15.28
C SER A 343 14.04 -3.39 -16.02
N SER A 344 12.71 -3.36 -15.78
CA SER A 344 11.80 -2.39 -16.39
C SER A 344 11.95 -1.02 -15.76
N LEU A 345 12.11 -0.95 -14.43
CA LEU A 345 12.36 0.29 -13.70
C LEU A 345 13.68 0.94 -14.12
N PHE A 346 14.78 0.18 -14.13
CA PHE A 346 16.10 0.68 -14.52
C PHE A 346 16.11 1.18 -15.96
N ARG A 347 15.53 0.43 -16.90
CA ARG A 347 15.42 0.87 -18.29
C ARG A 347 14.59 2.15 -18.42
N THR A 348 13.54 2.28 -17.62
CA THR A 348 12.73 3.50 -17.60
C THR A 348 13.55 4.66 -17.07
N MET A 349 14.27 4.46 -15.97
CA MET A 349 15.15 5.46 -15.38
C MET A 349 16.22 5.93 -16.38
N ASP A 350 16.85 5.02 -17.11
CA ASP A 350 17.87 5.35 -18.12
C ASP A 350 17.33 6.15 -19.32
N LYS A 351 16.02 6.16 -19.54
CA LYS A 351 15.37 6.97 -20.58
C LYS A 351 14.97 8.36 -20.11
N ILE A 352 14.87 8.59 -18.81
CA ILE A 352 14.47 9.88 -18.26
C ILE A 352 15.70 10.79 -18.31
N ASP A 353 15.55 11.97 -18.91
CA ASP A 353 16.53 13.03 -18.77
C ASP A 353 16.28 13.74 -17.43
N TYR A 354 17.11 13.43 -16.43
CA TYR A 354 17.02 14.04 -15.10
C TYR A 354 18.35 14.65 -14.68
N LYS A 355 18.26 15.74 -13.92
CA LYS A 355 19.40 16.33 -13.21
C LYS A 355 19.41 15.84 -11.79
N ILE A 356 20.55 15.30 -11.34
CA ILE A 356 20.73 14.87 -9.96
C ILE A 356 20.94 16.12 -9.10
N ASP A 357 20.07 16.32 -8.12
CA ASP A 357 20.33 17.28 -7.06
C ASP A 357 21.27 16.65 -6.02
N TRP A 358 22.56 16.92 -6.19
CA TRP A 358 23.60 16.44 -5.29
C TRP A 358 23.45 17.00 -3.86
N GLN A 359 22.71 18.10 -3.64
CA GLN A 359 22.50 18.66 -2.30
C GLN A 359 21.58 17.79 -1.44
N ALA A 360 20.75 16.95 -2.05
CA ALA A 360 19.85 16.04 -1.34
C ALA A 360 20.54 14.78 -0.78
N PHE A 361 21.82 14.57 -1.09
CA PHE A 361 22.55 13.36 -0.70
C PHE A 361 23.15 13.50 0.70
N ASP A 362 22.96 12.49 1.53
CA ASP A 362 23.62 12.37 2.84
C ASP A 362 25.06 11.84 2.70
N ILE A 363 25.83 11.93 3.79
CA ILE A 363 27.24 11.54 3.81
C ILE A 363 27.41 10.04 3.47
N ARG A 364 26.46 9.19 3.86
CA ARG A 364 26.50 7.75 3.58
C ARG A 364 26.35 7.48 2.08
N MET A 365 25.44 8.21 1.43
CA MET A 365 25.24 8.12 0.00
C MET A 365 26.49 8.57 -0.75
N VAL A 366 27.09 9.71 -0.35
CA VAL A 366 28.30 10.23 -0.99
C VAL A 366 29.48 9.27 -0.85
N ASN A 367 29.66 8.65 0.31
CA ASN A 367 30.73 7.69 0.57
C ASN A 367 30.72 6.47 -0.35
N GLU A 368 29.52 6.05 -0.81
CA GLU A 368 29.32 4.92 -1.72
C GLU A 368 29.34 5.32 -3.20
N LEU A 369 29.60 6.59 -3.52
CA LEU A 369 29.73 7.01 -4.90
C LEU A 369 31.07 6.55 -5.50
N PRO A 370 31.10 6.17 -6.78
CA PRO A 370 32.34 5.88 -7.49
C PRO A 370 33.24 7.11 -7.56
N LEU A 371 34.55 6.91 -7.46
CA LEU A 371 35.53 7.98 -7.61
C LEU A 371 35.44 8.67 -8.98
N THR A 372 35.01 7.93 -10.00
CA THR A 372 34.79 8.45 -11.35
C THR A 372 33.70 9.53 -11.42
N GLN A 373 32.81 9.63 -10.42
CA GLN A 373 31.85 10.74 -10.32
C GLN A 373 32.53 12.05 -9.91
N VAL A 374 33.58 11.97 -9.08
CA VAL A 374 34.39 13.12 -8.65
C VAL A 374 35.34 13.54 -9.77
N CYS A 375 35.95 12.55 -10.43
CA CYS A 375 36.94 12.74 -11.48
C CYS A 375 36.55 11.94 -12.75
N PRO A 376 35.69 12.50 -13.62
CA PRO A 376 35.26 11.84 -14.86
C PRO A 376 36.41 11.56 -15.83
N TYR A 377 37.51 12.32 -15.74
CA TYR A 377 38.73 12.10 -16.54
C TYR A 377 39.31 10.69 -16.38
N LEU A 378 39.02 9.99 -15.28
CA LEU A 378 39.39 8.59 -15.06
C LEU A 378 38.72 7.59 -16.03
N LEU A 379 37.65 8.02 -16.72
CA LEU A 379 36.91 7.22 -17.70
C LEU A 379 37.29 7.53 -19.15
N LEU A 380 38.09 8.56 -19.40
CA LEU A 380 38.52 8.90 -20.75
C LEU A 380 39.55 7.86 -21.24
N PRO A 381 39.42 7.37 -22.49
CA PRO A 381 40.37 6.44 -23.07
C PRO A 381 41.67 7.17 -23.46
N ASN A 382 42.43 7.62 -22.47
CA ASN A 382 43.84 8.00 -22.64
C ASN A 382 44.71 6.78 -22.33
N GLN A 383 45.86 6.68 -23.01
CA GLN A 383 46.75 5.51 -22.94
C GLN A 383 47.22 5.15 -21.52
N ASP A 384 47.12 6.07 -20.56
CA ASP A 384 47.60 5.90 -19.18
C ASP A 384 46.56 5.37 -18.18
N PHE A 385 45.26 5.42 -18.49
CA PHE A 385 44.20 5.09 -17.52
C PHE A 385 43.26 3.99 -18.02
N LYS A 386 43.30 2.83 -17.37
CA LYS A 386 42.29 1.77 -17.58
C LYS A 386 41.08 2.03 -16.68
N ALA A 387 39.90 2.17 -17.27
CA ALA A 387 38.64 2.38 -16.51
C ALA A 387 38.40 1.26 -15.46
N SER A 388 38.78 0.02 -15.76
CA SER A 388 38.70 -1.12 -14.85
C SER A 388 39.60 -1.01 -13.62
N TYR A 389 40.68 -0.21 -13.68
CA TYR A 389 41.56 0.00 -12.52
C TYR A 389 40.86 0.83 -11.43
N TRP A 390 40.03 1.80 -11.85
CA TRP A 390 39.36 2.78 -10.98
C TRP A 390 37.91 2.41 -10.63
N SER A 391 37.29 1.45 -11.33
CA SER A 391 35.86 1.14 -11.23
C SER A 391 35.38 0.68 -9.85
N GLU A 392 36.26 0.10 -9.04
CA GLU A 392 35.95 -0.40 -7.69
C GLU A 392 36.21 0.63 -6.59
N ILE A 393 36.79 1.79 -6.93
CA ILE A 393 37.15 2.80 -5.94
C ILE A 393 35.96 3.70 -5.67
N LEU A 394 35.57 3.77 -4.40
CA LEU A 394 34.52 4.62 -3.89
C LEU A 394 35.12 5.83 -3.18
N ILE A 395 34.33 6.89 -3.01
CA ILE A 395 34.78 8.12 -2.32
C ILE A 395 35.34 7.79 -0.93
N LYS A 396 34.71 6.89 -0.16
CA LYS A 396 35.19 6.48 1.18
C LYS A 396 36.59 5.85 1.19
N HIS A 397 37.09 5.34 0.06
CA HIS A 397 38.43 4.76 -0.03
C HIS A 397 39.52 5.83 -0.17
N VAL A 398 39.15 7.05 -0.63
CA VAL A 398 40.09 8.11 -1.00
C VAL A 398 39.92 9.36 -0.13
N HIS A 399 38.68 9.66 0.26
CA HIS A 399 38.29 10.82 1.03
C HIS A 399 37.60 10.39 2.34
N GLU A 400 37.73 11.22 3.37
CA GLU A 400 37.07 11.10 4.67
C GLU A 400 36.31 12.38 4.98
N PHE A 401 35.13 12.27 5.60
CA PHE A 401 34.32 13.42 5.97
C PHE A 401 34.71 13.92 7.36
N GLY A 402 35.24 15.15 7.44
CA GLY A 402 35.62 15.77 8.70
C GLY A 402 34.41 16.44 9.38
N MET A 403 33.80 15.77 10.35
CA MET A 403 32.62 16.27 11.10
C MET A 403 32.80 17.68 11.67
N ALA A 404 34.01 18.02 12.14
CA ALA A 404 34.32 19.33 12.72
C ALA A 404 34.40 20.47 11.69
N CYS A 405 34.62 20.16 10.41
CA CYS A 405 34.82 21.15 9.35
C CYS A 405 33.77 21.10 8.24
N GLY A 406 32.85 20.13 8.28
CA GLY A 406 31.79 19.94 7.30
C GLY A 406 32.29 19.65 5.88
N LYS A 407 33.54 19.19 5.72
CA LYS A 407 34.21 19.03 4.41
C LYS A 407 34.85 17.65 4.27
N PHE A 408 34.89 17.15 3.04
CA PHE A 408 35.71 16.00 2.68
C PHE A 408 37.19 16.39 2.63
N ARG A 409 38.04 15.50 3.16
CA ARG A 409 39.49 15.62 3.18
C ARG A 409 40.11 14.33 2.66
N ARG A 410 41.36 14.40 2.22
CA ARG A 410 42.14 13.21 1.86
C ARG A 410 42.22 12.25 3.03
N ARG A 411 41.85 10.99 2.79
CA ARG A 411 41.99 9.91 3.77
C ARG A 411 43.47 9.57 3.98
N SER A 412 43.88 9.45 5.22
CA SER A 412 45.24 9.00 5.57
C SER A 412 45.37 7.49 5.29
N PRO A 413 46.38 7.05 4.49
CA PRO A 413 46.49 5.65 4.10
C PRO A 413 46.90 4.75 5.28
N THR A 414 46.02 3.87 5.73
CA THR A 414 46.34 2.86 6.74
C THR A 414 47.02 1.64 6.10
N PRO A 415 47.89 0.90 6.84
CA PRO A 415 48.54 -0.29 6.32
C PRO A 415 47.58 -1.41 5.89
N THR A 416 46.38 -1.43 6.47
CA THR A 416 45.32 -2.44 6.25
C THR A 416 44.35 -2.11 5.11
N ASP A 417 44.49 -0.95 4.45
CA ASP A 417 43.57 -0.53 3.38
C ASP A 417 43.86 -1.29 2.05
N PRO A 418 42.93 -2.11 1.53
CA PRO A 418 43.12 -2.82 0.27
C PRO A 418 43.28 -1.88 -0.93
N PHE A 419 42.81 -0.63 -0.84
CA PHE A 419 42.90 0.37 -1.91
C PHE A 419 44.09 1.33 -1.74
N ARG A 420 44.98 1.10 -0.77
CA ARG A 420 46.11 2.01 -0.44
C ARG A 420 46.96 2.43 -1.64
N PHE A 421 47.33 1.48 -2.50
CA PHE A 421 48.14 1.75 -3.70
C PHE A 421 47.37 2.58 -4.72
N LYS A 422 46.09 2.25 -4.95
CA LYS A 422 45.24 2.98 -5.89
C LYS A 422 44.96 4.41 -5.41
N ASN A 423 44.69 4.59 -4.11
CA ASN A 423 44.55 5.90 -3.45
C ASN A 423 45.83 6.75 -3.60
N LYS A 424 47.02 6.19 -3.32
CA LYS A 424 48.29 6.90 -3.52
C LYS A 424 48.50 7.33 -4.98
N ASN A 425 48.21 6.44 -5.94
CA ASN A 425 48.33 6.76 -7.36
C ASN A 425 47.38 7.91 -7.74
N TYR A 426 46.13 7.87 -7.28
CA TYR A 426 45.15 8.94 -7.54
C TYR A 426 45.65 10.33 -7.14
N PHE A 427 46.14 10.49 -5.90
CA PHE A 427 46.67 11.77 -5.45
C PHE A 427 47.97 12.18 -6.14
N ARG A 428 48.81 11.20 -6.55
CA ARG A 428 49.98 11.48 -7.37
C ARG A 428 49.57 12.05 -8.73
N GLN A 429 48.56 11.48 -9.38
CA GLN A 429 48.04 11.95 -10.67
C GLN A 429 47.41 13.35 -10.56
N LEU A 430 46.71 13.64 -9.45
CA LEU A 430 46.22 14.99 -9.16
C LEU A 430 47.36 15.99 -8.99
N GLN A 431 48.42 15.62 -8.27
CA GLN A 431 49.59 16.46 -8.06
C GLN A 431 50.37 16.72 -9.35
N LEU A 432 50.39 15.76 -10.26
CA LEU A 432 51.00 15.87 -11.59
C LEU A 432 50.08 16.59 -12.61
N CYS A 433 48.89 17.04 -12.21
CA CYS A 433 47.87 17.64 -13.07
C CYS A 433 47.40 16.76 -14.25
N CYS A 434 47.65 15.45 -14.20
CA CYS A 434 47.21 14.49 -15.23
C CYS A 434 45.71 14.23 -15.18
N ILE A 435 45.09 14.45 -14.01
CA ILE A 435 43.65 14.37 -13.78
C ILE A 435 43.20 15.55 -12.93
N GLN A 436 41.92 15.89 -12.99
CA GLN A 436 41.35 16.98 -12.18
C GLN A 436 40.04 16.53 -11.51
N GLU A 437 39.91 16.79 -10.21
CA GLU A 437 38.63 16.69 -9.52
C GLU A 437 37.71 17.82 -9.96
N THR A 438 36.46 17.47 -10.24
CA THR A 438 35.43 18.49 -10.51
C THR A 438 35.05 19.23 -9.22
N THR A 439 34.25 20.29 -9.33
CA THR A 439 33.66 21.01 -8.16
C THR A 439 32.67 20.16 -7.36
N PHE A 440 32.69 18.84 -7.51
CA PHE A 440 31.79 17.86 -6.92
C PHE A 440 31.58 18.05 -5.42
N PHE A 441 32.66 18.11 -4.63
CA PHE A 441 32.54 18.29 -3.17
C PHE A 441 31.97 19.65 -2.75
N GLN A 442 32.09 20.67 -3.59
CA GLN A 442 31.49 22.00 -3.34
C GLN A 442 29.98 22.00 -3.54
N ARG A 443 29.42 20.96 -4.18
CA ARG A 443 27.98 20.83 -4.46
C ARG A 443 27.18 20.29 -3.27
N PHE A 444 27.83 19.80 -2.20
CA PHE A 444 27.13 19.31 -1.01
C PHE A 444 27.03 20.41 0.06
N LYS A 445 25.82 20.62 0.60
CA LYS A 445 25.58 21.43 1.80
C LYS A 445 25.12 20.49 2.92
N PHE A 446 26.06 20.00 3.74
CA PHE A 446 25.70 19.19 4.90
C PHE A 446 25.18 20.09 6.02
N GLN A 447 23.88 20.01 6.33
CA GLN A 447 23.32 20.65 7.53
C GLN A 447 23.73 19.87 8.78
N HIS A 448 24.06 20.58 9.86
CA HIS A 448 24.56 20.00 11.11
C HIS A 448 23.55 19.14 11.91
N ASN A 449 22.35 18.89 11.39
CA ASN A 449 21.31 18.13 12.07
C ASN A 449 20.91 16.90 11.25
N SER A 450 21.42 15.74 11.65
CA SER A 450 20.65 14.49 11.79
C SER A 450 21.57 13.40 12.35
N ILE A 451 21.86 13.48 13.65
CA ILE A 451 22.17 12.28 14.42
C ILE A 451 20.82 11.60 14.65
N HIS A 452 20.54 10.50 13.94
CA HIS A 452 19.82 9.36 14.50
C HIS A 452 20.03 8.09 13.66
N MET A 453 20.60 7.11 14.35
CA MET A 453 20.43 5.65 14.24
C MET A 453 21.02 4.86 13.06
N SER A 454 22.06 4.13 13.45
CA SER A 454 22.43 2.76 13.11
C SER A 454 21.48 1.98 12.21
N SER A 455 22.00 1.59 11.05
CA SER A 455 21.76 0.28 10.49
C SER A 455 23.12 -0.24 10.04
N SER A 456 23.83 -0.90 10.96
CA SER A 456 24.95 -1.78 10.62
C SER A 456 24.35 -3.03 9.98
N VAL A 457 23.97 -2.96 8.70
CA VAL A 457 23.84 -4.20 7.94
C VAL A 457 25.27 -4.65 7.70
N PRO A 458 25.72 -5.79 8.26
CA PRO A 458 27.01 -6.34 7.88
C PRO A 458 27.02 -6.55 6.36
N PRO A 459 28.17 -6.43 5.67
CA PRO A 459 28.26 -6.83 4.27
C PRO A 459 27.84 -8.29 4.19
N LEU A 460 26.60 -8.54 3.74
CA LEU A 460 26.12 -9.89 3.50
C LEU A 460 26.90 -10.46 2.32
N PRO A 461 27.26 -11.75 2.36
CA PRO A 461 27.90 -12.43 1.23
C PRO A 461 27.03 -12.32 -0.02
N ALA A 462 27.62 -12.56 -1.20
CA ALA A 462 26.96 -12.42 -2.49
C ALA A 462 25.57 -13.09 -2.50
N LEU A 463 24.53 -12.25 -2.47
CA LEU A 463 23.14 -12.70 -2.41
C LEU A 463 22.70 -13.26 -3.77
N THR A 464 21.99 -14.38 -3.68
CA THR A 464 21.52 -15.22 -4.78
C THR A 464 20.02 -15.05 -5.01
N GLU A 465 19.50 -15.64 -6.08
CA GLU A 465 18.07 -15.63 -6.40
C GLU A 465 17.23 -16.32 -5.30
N THR A 466 17.78 -17.31 -4.58
CA THR A 466 17.11 -17.98 -3.46
C THR A 466 16.91 -17.07 -2.25
N ASP A 467 17.74 -16.03 -2.09
CA ASP A 467 17.56 -15.05 -1.03
C ASP A 467 16.36 -14.13 -1.29
N PHE A 468 15.93 -14.00 -2.55
CA PHE A 468 14.70 -13.29 -2.92
C PHE A 468 13.45 -14.02 -2.42
N ASP A 469 13.44 -15.35 -2.52
CA ASP A 469 12.32 -16.16 -2.05
C ASP A 469 12.14 -16.08 -0.52
N ASN A 470 13.23 -15.77 0.20
CA ASN A 470 13.26 -15.57 1.66
C ASN A 470 13.07 -14.10 2.10
N ILE A 471 12.81 -13.17 1.16
CA ILE A 471 12.49 -11.76 1.49
C ILE A 471 11.34 -11.64 2.51
N PRO A 472 10.26 -12.45 2.45
CA PRO A 472 9.20 -12.36 3.45
C PRO A 472 9.70 -12.55 4.89
N ASP A 473 10.76 -13.34 5.10
CA ASP A 473 11.35 -13.63 6.41
C ASP A 473 12.40 -12.59 6.84
N SER A 474 12.71 -11.63 5.97
CA SER A 474 13.70 -10.58 6.24
C SER A 474 13.13 -9.46 7.11
N LEU A 475 14.01 -8.79 7.87
CA LEU A 475 13.67 -7.65 8.72
C LEU A 475 13.90 -6.32 7.99
N LEU A 476 12.97 -5.38 8.15
CA LEU A 476 13.18 -3.97 7.84
C LEU A 476 14.19 -3.33 8.82
N PRO A 477 14.76 -2.15 8.48
CA PRO A 477 15.66 -1.42 9.37
C PRO A 477 15.08 -1.08 10.76
N ASP A 478 13.76 -1.03 10.89
CA ASP A 478 13.04 -0.78 12.14
C ASP A 478 12.75 -2.07 12.94
N GLY A 479 13.25 -3.23 12.49
CA GLY A 479 13.04 -4.53 13.12
C GLY A 479 11.71 -5.21 12.75
N THR A 480 10.93 -4.65 11.82
CA THR A 480 9.67 -5.26 11.36
C THR A 480 9.94 -6.38 10.35
N LEU A 481 9.37 -7.58 10.55
CA LEU A 481 9.37 -8.64 9.54
C LEU A 481 8.63 -8.19 8.27
N ILE A 482 9.17 -8.44 7.08
CA ILE A 482 8.49 -8.08 5.82
C ILE A 482 7.14 -8.81 5.71
N ALA A 483 7.05 -10.06 6.16
CA ALA A 483 5.79 -10.79 6.29
C ALA A 483 4.75 -10.09 7.18
N SER A 484 5.19 -9.31 8.17
CA SER A 484 4.31 -8.54 9.07
C SER A 484 4.03 -7.11 8.58
N LEU A 485 4.66 -6.64 7.50
CA LEU A 485 4.24 -5.37 6.87
C LEU A 485 2.85 -5.47 6.25
N ASN A 486 2.53 -6.63 5.68
CA ASN A 486 1.18 -6.93 5.23
C ASN A 486 0.17 -6.96 6.40
N THR A 487 0.62 -7.06 7.66
CA THR A 487 -0.25 -6.88 8.83
C THR A 487 -0.11 -5.50 9.46
N LYS A 488 0.86 -4.66 9.05
CA LYS A 488 1.09 -3.29 9.55
C LYS A 488 0.35 -2.23 8.72
N TRP A 489 0.26 -2.44 7.41
CA TRP A 489 -0.53 -1.62 6.49
C TRP A 489 -1.97 -2.11 6.35
N PHE A 490 -2.21 -3.38 6.70
CA PHE A 490 -3.53 -3.89 7.09
C PHE A 490 -3.65 -4.02 8.62
N HIS A 491 -2.79 -3.33 9.40
CA HIS A 491 -3.07 -3.26 10.83
C HIS A 491 -4.32 -2.39 10.94
N PRO A 492 -5.32 -2.90 11.64
CA PRO A 492 -6.71 -2.61 11.39
C PRO A 492 -7.08 -1.35 12.17
N GLY A 493 -6.30 -0.28 12.04
CA GLY A 493 -6.63 1.01 12.62
C GLY A 493 -7.66 1.65 11.70
N TYR A 494 -8.94 1.50 12.02
CA TYR A 494 -10.00 2.17 11.29
C TYR A 494 -9.66 3.66 11.11
N VAL A 495 -9.62 4.15 9.87
CA VAL A 495 -9.12 5.49 9.45
C VAL A 495 -9.72 6.65 10.28
N TYR A 496 -10.86 6.41 10.93
CA TYR A 496 -11.57 7.36 11.79
C TYR A 496 -11.16 7.37 13.28
N CYS A 497 -10.76 6.23 13.86
CA CYS A 497 -10.69 6.08 15.32
C CYS A 497 -9.73 5.00 15.83
N GLY A 498 -8.93 4.38 14.95
CA GLY A 498 -7.81 3.52 15.33
C GLY A 498 -8.19 2.18 15.98
N GLY A 499 -9.47 1.79 16.00
CA GLY A 499 -9.91 0.48 16.50
C GLY A 499 -9.93 -0.59 15.41
N ILE A 500 -9.91 -1.85 15.83
CA ILE A 500 -9.81 -3.06 15.00
C ILE A 500 -10.97 -3.14 14.00
N ASP A 501 -10.65 -3.12 12.72
CA ASP A 501 -11.53 -3.38 11.58
C ASP A 501 -12.25 -4.75 11.73
N SER A 502 -13.53 -4.69 12.06
CA SER A 502 -14.47 -5.82 12.14
C SER A 502 -15.82 -5.39 11.59
N GLU A 503 -16.69 -6.32 11.18
CA GLU A 503 -18.04 -6.00 10.72
C GLU A 503 -18.83 -5.21 11.78
N GLU A 504 -18.68 -5.61 13.05
CA GLU A 504 -19.29 -4.90 14.17
C GLU A 504 -18.70 -3.51 14.31
N TYR A 505 -17.39 -3.33 14.19
CA TYR A 505 -16.77 -2.01 14.27
C TYR A 505 -17.17 -1.12 13.08
N PHE A 506 -17.27 -1.70 11.88
CA PHE A 506 -17.69 -1.03 10.67
C PHE A 506 -19.16 -0.59 10.75
N VAL A 507 -20.04 -1.38 11.34
CA VAL A 507 -21.47 -1.04 11.36
C VAL A 507 -21.84 -0.29 12.63
N TRP A 508 -21.39 -0.77 13.79
CA TRP A 508 -21.97 -0.47 15.09
C TRP A 508 -20.98 0.10 16.11
N SER A 509 -19.84 -0.56 16.34
CA SER A 509 -18.93 -0.31 17.48
C SER A 509 -17.95 0.84 17.27
N CYS A 510 -17.83 1.38 16.05
CA CYS A 510 -17.17 2.66 15.80
C CYS A 510 -17.95 3.80 16.49
N PRO A 511 -17.36 4.65 17.36
CA PRO A 511 -18.09 5.69 18.11
C PRO A 511 -18.86 6.68 17.22
N PHE A 512 -18.31 7.00 16.04
CA PHE A 512 -18.96 7.88 15.07
C PHE A 512 -20.19 7.23 14.42
N LYS A 513 -20.15 5.91 14.21
CA LYS A 513 -21.23 5.13 13.60
C LYS A 513 -22.25 4.67 14.64
N HIS A 514 -21.82 4.32 15.84
CA HIS A 514 -22.69 4.06 16.98
C HIS A 514 -23.60 5.26 17.25
N LYS A 515 -23.06 6.48 17.17
CA LYS A 515 -23.85 7.71 17.33
C LYS A 515 -24.93 7.88 16.26
N ILE A 516 -24.72 7.38 15.05
CA ILE A 516 -25.75 7.34 13.99
C ILE A 516 -26.88 6.43 14.44
N TRP A 517 -26.55 5.21 14.88
CA TRP A 517 -27.54 4.24 15.37
C TRP A 517 -28.30 4.73 16.59
N GLN A 518 -27.65 5.31 17.59
CA GLN A 518 -28.32 5.92 18.75
C GLN A 518 -29.29 7.04 18.34
N THR A 519 -28.91 7.85 17.34
CA THR A 519 -29.75 8.96 16.86
C THR A 519 -30.95 8.46 16.06
N ILE A 520 -30.81 7.36 15.31
CA ILE A 520 -31.93 6.76 14.56
C ILE A 520 -32.83 5.95 15.51
N ALA A 521 -32.23 5.18 16.43
CA ALA A 521 -32.94 4.40 17.43
C ALA A 521 -33.90 5.29 18.23
N SER A 522 -33.40 6.41 18.75
CA SER A 522 -34.20 7.38 19.53
C SER A 522 -35.29 8.09 18.73
N ARG A 523 -35.22 8.09 17.40
CA ARG A 523 -36.20 8.77 16.53
C ARG A 523 -37.33 7.86 16.04
N PHE A 524 -37.04 6.59 15.81
CA PHE A 524 -37.94 5.73 15.03
C PHE A 524 -38.40 4.47 15.78
N PHE A 525 -37.78 4.11 16.89
CA PHE A 525 -38.14 2.93 17.67
C PHE A 525 -38.84 3.31 18.97
N VAL A 526 -39.84 2.53 19.38
CA VAL A 526 -40.55 2.70 20.66
C VAL A 526 -39.60 2.42 21.83
N ASP A 527 -38.79 1.38 21.71
CA ASP A 527 -37.71 1.08 22.64
C ASP A 527 -36.34 1.11 21.92
N PRO A 528 -35.65 2.26 21.93
CA PRO A 528 -34.34 2.41 21.29
C PRO A 528 -33.28 1.43 21.81
N ALA A 529 -33.40 0.96 23.05
CA ALA A 529 -32.43 0.06 23.67
C ALA A 529 -32.52 -1.37 23.13
N ARG A 530 -33.65 -1.73 22.50
CA ARG A 530 -33.78 -3.04 21.84
C ARG A 530 -33.03 -3.12 20.54
N LEU A 531 -32.61 -2.02 19.91
CA LEU A 531 -31.77 -2.11 18.72
C LEU A 531 -30.34 -2.48 19.14
N THR A 532 -29.89 -3.68 18.77
CA THR A 532 -28.54 -4.17 19.02
C THR A 532 -27.85 -4.56 17.73
N TYR A 533 -26.52 -4.69 17.76
CA TYR A 533 -25.77 -5.20 16.61
C TYR A 533 -26.24 -6.61 16.20
N SER A 534 -26.57 -7.48 17.16
CA SER A 534 -27.08 -8.83 16.87
C SER A 534 -28.36 -8.82 16.04
N LEU A 535 -29.22 -7.81 16.21
CA LEU A 535 -30.45 -7.64 15.42
C LEU A 535 -30.20 -7.08 14.02
N ILE A 536 -29.14 -6.30 13.87
CA ILE A 536 -28.68 -5.83 12.56
C ILE A 536 -28.01 -6.96 11.78
N GLN A 537 -27.22 -7.79 12.48
CA GLN A 537 -26.48 -8.91 11.90
C GLN A 537 -27.38 -10.10 11.55
N LEU A 538 -28.35 -10.41 12.41
CA LEU A 538 -29.30 -11.51 12.21
C LEU A 538 -30.72 -11.03 12.53
N PRO A 539 -31.44 -10.47 11.54
CA PRO A 539 -32.79 -9.98 11.76
C PRO A 539 -33.72 -11.14 12.13
N SER A 540 -34.26 -11.10 13.34
CA SER A 540 -35.24 -12.07 13.83
C SER A 540 -36.62 -11.41 13.90
N SER A 541 -37.68 -12.22 13.89
CA SER A 541 -39.06 -11.76 14.11
C SER A 541 -39.34 -11.27 15.55
N SER A 542 -38.31 -10.91 16.30
CA SER A 542 -38.43 -10.46 17.68
C SER A 542 -39.08 -9.07 17.74
N GLY A 543 -39.89 -8.85 18.79
CA GLY A 543 -40.81 -7.72 18.96
C GLY A 543 -40.17 -6.34 19.10
N ILE A 544 -39.48 -5.88 18.05
CA ILE A 544 -39.00 -4.51 17.91
C ILE A 544 -40.15 -3.69 17.34
N GLU A 545 -40.70 -2.81 18.17
CA GLU A 545 -41.79 -1.93 17.77
C GLU A 545 -41.22 -0.61 17.25
N VAL A 546 -41.57 -0.32 15.99
CA VAL A 546 -41.38 1.00 15.38
C VAL A 546 -42.48 1.92 15.90
N ALA A 547 -42.19 3.22 16.00
CA ALA A 547 -43.18 4.20 16.46
C ALA A 547 -44.52 4.02 15.70
N PRO A 548 -45.66 3.87 16.40
CA PRO A 548 -46.93 3.44 15.80
C PRO A 548 -47.52 4.44 14.79
N SER A 549 -47.00 5.66 14.74
CA SER A 549 -47.34 6.68 13.73
C SER A 549 -46.65 6.46 12.37
N LEU A 550 -45.75 5.47 12.25
CA LEU A 550 -44.98 5.21 11.05
C LEU A 550 -45.35 3.86 10.42
N SER A 551 -45.79 3.90 9.16
CA SER A 551 -45.99 2.74 8.29
C SER A 551 -44.67 2.19 7.71
N VAL A 552 -43.68 1.92 8.56
CA VAL A 552 -42.40 1.31 8.16
C VAL A 552 -42.05 0.16 9.09
N THR A 553 -41.38 -0.86 8.56
CA THR A 553 -40.85 -1.95 9.39
C THR A 553 -39.50 -1.57 9.98
N TYR A 554 -39.10 -2.25 11.06
CA TYR A 554 -37.75 -2.04 11.62
C TYR A 554 -36.65 -2.42 10.61
N LEU A 555 -36.92 -3.36 9.71
CA LEU A 555 -36.02 -3.74 8.62
C LEU A 555 -35.81 -2.60 7.63
N ASP A 556 -36.87 -1.87 7.28
CA ASP A 556 -36.79 -0.69 6.40
C ASP A 556 -35.89 0.39 7.00
N ILE A 557 -35.96 0.57 8.33
CA ILE A 557 -35.12 1.52 9.08
C ILE A 557 -33.66 1.06 9.09
N ILE A 558 -33.39 -0.21 9.42
CA ILE A 558 -32.02 -0.76 9.43
C ILE A 558 -31.41 -0.66 8.02
N ALA A 559 -32.14 -1.05 6.97
CA ALA A 559 -31.69 -1.00 5.59
C ALA A 559 -31.35 0.44 5.14
N SER A 560 -32.19 1.41 5.52
CA SER A 560 -31.98 2.83 5.19
C SER A 560 -30.71 3.41 5.83
N VAL A 561 -30.40 3.00 7.07
CA VAL A 561 -29.17 3.40 7.76
C VAL A 561 -27.95 2.74 7.15
N LEU A 562 -28.00 1.41 6.91
CA LEU A 562 -26.89 0.67 6.31
C LEU A 562 -26.54 1.21 4.91
N LEU A 563 -27.54 1.49 4.08
CA LEU A 563 -27.35 2.07 2.74
C LEU A 563 -26.70 3.46 2.82
N SER A 564 -27.19 4.32 3.71
CA SER A 564 -26.67 5.69 3.88
C SER A 564 -25.24 5.69 4.44
N LEU A 565 -24.96 4.79 5.39
CA LEU A 565 -23.65 4.61 6.00
C LEU A 565 -22.64 4.07 4.97
N TRP A 566 -23.04 3.07 4.18
CA TRP A 566 -22.25 2.51 3.09
C TRP A 566 -21.88 3.57 2.06
N GLN A 567 -22.86 4.29 1.51
CA GLN A 567 -22.62 5.31 0.49
C GLN A 567 -21.68 6.41 0.95
N LEU A 568 -21.87 6.94 2.16
CA LEU A 568 -21.04 8.05 2.66
C LEU A 568 -19.64 7.58 3.06
N HIS A 569 -19.54 6.36 3.60
CA HIS A 569 -18.25 5.75 3.93
C HIS A 569 -17.38 5.56 2.68
N TRP A 570 -17.94 5.02 1.60
CA TRP A 570 -17.17 4.78 0.39
C TRP A 570 -16.87 6.05 -0.41
N LYS A 571 -17.72 7.08 -0.33
CA LYS A 571 -17.38 8.41 -0.85
C LYS A 571 -16.20 9.04 -0.10
N PHE A 572 -16.10 8.83 1.21
CA PHE A 572 -14.92 9.25 1.96
C PHE A 572 -13.66 8.53 1.51
N ILE A 573 -13.72 7.20 1.38
CA ILE A 573 -12.56 6.37 1.01
C ILE A 573 -12.10 6.64 -0.44
N PHE A 574 -13.02 6.72 -1.40
CA PHE A 574 -12.66 6.78 -2.82
C PHE A 574 -12.69 8.18 -3.43
N GLU A 575 -13.48 9.09 -2.88
CA GLU A 575 -13.66 10.46 -3.42
C GLU A 575 -13.09 11.53 -2.49
N GLY A 576 -12.53 11.16 -1.33
CA GLY A 576 -12.00 12.10 -0.33
C GLY A 576 -13.06 12.98 0.34
N HIS A 577 -14.35 12.61 0.21
CA HIS A 577 -15.46 13.39 0.78
C HIS A 577 -15.48 13.26 2.31
N PRO A 578 -15.48 14.37 3.10
CA PRO A 578 -15.53 14.28 4.57
C PRO A 578 -16.73 13.47 5.07
N PHE A 579 -16.54 12.54 5.99
CA PHE A 579 -17.64 11.74 6.54
C PHE A 579 -18.20 12.36 7.84
N TRP A 580 -19.49 12.72 7.79
CA TRP A 580 -20.21 13.37 8.90
C TRP A 580 -21.36 12.48 9.38
N PRO A 581 -21.38 12.06 10.66
CA PRO A 581 -22.48 11.23 11.20
C PRO A 581 -23.87 11.84 11.00
N GLN A 582 -23.98 13.17 11.11
CA GLN A 582 -25.24 13.88 10.91
C GLN A 582 -25.76 13.80 9.47
N GLU A 583 -24.87 13.71 8.47
CA GLU A 583 -25.26 13.57 7.08
C GLU A 583 -25.85 12.17 6.82
N VAL A 584 -25.26 11.12 7.41
CA VAL A 584 -25.81 9.76 7.36
C VAL A 584 -27.19 9.73 8.01
N VAL A 585 -27.35 10.31 9.20
CA VAL A 585 -28.65 10.41 9.89
C VAL A 585 -29.67 11.14 9.02
N ALA A 586 -29.30 12.25 8.37
CA ALA A 586 -30.19 13.04 7.54
C ALA A 586 -30.60 12.32 6.24
N ARG A 587 -29.71 11.52 5.64
CA ARG A 587 -30.02 10.70 4.46
C ARG A 587 -30.92 9.51 4.83
N ALA A 588 -30.60 8.80 5.91
CA ALA A 588 -31.40 7.69 6.40
C ALA A 588 -32.81 8.15 6.80
N THR A 589 -32.91 9.26 7.54
CA THR A 589 -34.21 9.87 7.91
C THR A 589 -35.06 10.19 6.69
N ARG A 590 -34.48 10.76 5.62
CA ARG A 590 -35.19 11.04 4.37
C ARG A 590 -35.69 9.78 3.66
N GLN A 591 -34.89 8.71 3.66
CA GLN A 591 -35.30 7.43 3.08
C GLN A 591 -36.44 6.78 3.87
N ILE A 592 -36.35 6.76 5.20
CA ILE A 592 -37.38 6.20 6.09
C ILE A 592 -38.72 6.93 5.89
N LEU A 593 -38.71 8.28 5.89
CA LEU A 593 -39.93 9.07 5.69
C LEU A 593 -40.51 8.91 4.28
N LYS A 594 -39.67 8.66 3.27
CA LYS A 594 -40.13 8.34 1.92
C LYS A 594 -40.88 7.01 1.88
N ILE A 595 -40.32 5.96 2.49
CA ILE A 595 -40.95 4.63 2.59
C ILE A 595 -42.28 4.73 3.35
N HIS A 596 -42.30 5.48 4.46
CA HIS A 596 -43.52 5.77 5.21
C HIS A 596 -44.61 6.38 4.31
N LYS A 597 -44.28 7.43 3.55
CA LYS A 597 -45.24 8.09 2.66
C LYS A 597 -45.78 7.15 1.57
N GLU A 598 -44.90 6.34 0.98
CA GLU A 598 -45.27 5.35 -0.04
C GLU A 598 -46.20 4.27 0.52
N ASN A 599 -45.90 3.73 1.70
CA ASN A 599 -46.74 2.73 2.36
C ASN A 599 -48.10 3.29 2.79
N SER A 600 -48.14 4.50 3.35
CA SER A 600 -49.40 5.17 3.70
C SER A 600 -50.27 5.49 2.49
N SER A 601 -49.66 5.82 1.33
CA SER A 601 -50.41 6.02 0.08
C SER A 601 -50.97 4.73 -0.51
N ARG A 602 -50.34 3.58 -0.25
CA ARG A 602 -50.82 2.26 -0.68
C ARG A 602 -51.99 1.77 0.18
N SER A 603 -51.99 2.06 1.48
CA SER A 603 -53.10 1.69 2.39
C SER A 603 -54.37 2.55 2.22
N LEU A 604 -54.26 3.73 1.59
CA LEU A 604 -55.40 4.60 1.26
C LEU A 604 -56.07 4.21 -0.08
N ASN A 605 -55.41 3.42 -0.91
CA ASN A 605 -55.88 2.96 -2.23
C ASN A 605 -56.28 1.47 -2.25
N SER A 606 -56.23 0.80 -1.10
CA SER A 606 -56.70 -0.58 -0.85
C SER A 606 -57.91 -0.53 0.06
#